data_AF-A0A357SZQ9-F1
#
_entry.id   AF-A0A357SZQ9-F1
#
_cell.length_a   1.000
_cell.length_b   1.000
_cell.length_c   1.000
_cell.angle_alpha   90.00
_cell.angle_beta   90.00
_cell.angle_gamma   90.00
#
_symmetry.space_group_name_H-M   'P 1'
#
loop_
_entity.id
_entity.type
_entity.pdbx_description
1 polymer ?
#
loop_
_entity_poly.entity_id
_entity_poly.type
_entity_poly.pdbx_seq_one_letter_code
_entity_poly.pdbx_strand_id
1 'polypeptide(L)'
;YLVDLSVPSPWEAFREINFELASYSEKLTQKEQMVIGTKIDLPSADDNKEEFIKKISNQGYEVECISAVTGENVKNTLYKIMAKLEKIPSIPKLEIINDPKITDKKGLDFTVIKEDSGSYRIEGDELLKKVMRFNPTQDEAVIRLDKMLKHWGILTALEEAGVKEGDLVRIGNYELVFQLEDYY
;
A
#
# COMPACT_ATOMS: atom_id res chain seq x y z
N TYR A 1 -13.75 -1.19 1.96
CA TYR A 1 -14.05 -0.72 0.60
C TYR A 1 -14.92 0.51 0.70
N LEU A 2 -14.57 1.58 -0.02
CA LEU A 2 -15.43 2.74 -0.16
C LEU A 2 -16.04 2.71 -1.56
N VAL A 3 -17.35 2.87 -1.65
CA VAL A 3 -18.09 2.89 -2.92
C VAL A 3 -18.90 4.17 -2.95
N ASP A 4 -18.78 4.92 -4.03
CA ASP A 4 -19.62 6.10 -4.27
C ASP A 4 -21.01 5.63 -4.70
N LEU A 5 -22.05 6.02 -3.95
CA LEU A 5 -23.42 5.63 -4.29
C LEU A 5 -24.08 6.57 -5.29
N SER A 6 -23.49 7.74 -5.55
CA SER A 6 -24.04 8.74 -6.45
C SER A 6 -23.80 8.44 -7.93
N VAL A 7 -22.96 7.44 -8.23
CA VAL A 7 -22.67 7.00 -9.60
C VAL A 7 -23.83 6.15 -10.16
N PRO A 8 -23.99 6.05 -11.50
CA PRO A 8 -25.11 5.32 -12.10
C PRO A 8 -25.21 3.83 -11.75
N SER A 9 -24.08 3.17 -11.45
CA SER A 9 -24.05 1.76 -11.04
C SER A 9 -23.00 1.51 -9.95
N PRO A 10 -23.35 1.71 -8.66
CA PRO A 10 -22.43 1.48 -7.56
C PRO A 10 -22.01 0.01 -7.42
N TRP A 11 -22.87 -0.91 -7.88
CA TRP A 11 -22.58 -2.34 -7.92
C TRP A 11 -21.42 -2.67 -8.87
N GLU A 12 -21.39 -2.09 -10.07
CA GLU A 12 -20.29 -2.33 -11.01
C GLU A 12 -18.99 -1.71 -10.47
N ALA A 13 -19.04 -0.51 -9.88
CA ALA A 13 -17.88 0.10 -9.23
C ALA A 13 -17.30 -0.80 -8.11
N PHE A 14 -18.16 -1.42 -7.29
CA PHE A 14 -17.71 -2.40 -6.29
C PHE A 14 -17.03 -3.62 -6.91
N ARG A 15 -17.56 -4.14 -8.03
CA ARG A 15 -17.00 -5.29 -8.72
C ARG A 15 -15.65 -4.98 -9.34
N GLU A 16 -15.50 -3.81 -9.94
CA GLU A 16 -14.23 -3.34 -10.52
C GLU A 16 -13.14 -3.24 -9.46
N ILE A 17 -13.41 -2.57 -8.33
CA ILE A 17 -12.44 -2.46 -7.23
C ILE A 17 -12.02 -3.84 -6.70
N ASN A 18 -12.95 -4.79 -6.59
CA ASN A 18 -12.61 -6.15 -6.16
C ASN A 18 -11.81 -6.93 -7.20
N PHE A 19 -12.11 -6.74 -8.47
CA PHE A 19 -11.35 -7.36 -9.55
C PHE A 19 -9.91 -6.85 -9.59
N GLU A 20 -9.71 -5.54 -9.45
CA GLU A 20 -8.38 -4.92 -9.34
C GLU A 20 -7.63 -5.44 -8.12
N LEU A 21 -8.28 -5.52 -6.95
CA LEU A 21 -7.65 -6.04 -5.74
C LEU A 21 -7.26 -7.52 -5.87
N ALA A 22 -8.11 -8.34 -6.47
CA ALA A 22 -7.82 -9.74 -6.74
C ALA A 22 -6.63 -9.91 -7.70
N SER A 23 -6.51 -9.01 -8.68
CA SER A 23 -5.39 -8.99 -9.63
C SER A 23 -4.07 -8.60 -8.94
N TYR A 24 -4.13 -7.79 -7.88
CA TYR A 24 -2.96 -7.40 -7.11
C TYR A 24 -2.53 -8.51 -6.12
N SER A 25 -3.46 -9.05 -5.33
CA SER A 25 -3.13 -10.09 -4.35
C SER A 25 -4.35 -10.88 -3.89
N GLU A 26 -4.34 -12.19 -4.17
CA GLU A 26 -5.37 -13.11 -3.70
C GLU A 26 -5.50 -13.10 -2.16
N LYS A 27 -4.39 -12.91 -1.43
CA LYS A 27 -4.39 -12.82 0.04
C LYS A 27 -5.20 -11.63 0.57
N LEU A 28 -5.27 -10.53 -0.19
CA LEU A 28 -6.06 -9.36 0.23
C LEU A 28 -7.56 -9.63 0.07
N THR A 29 -7.95 -10.42 -0.93
CA THR A 29 -9.37 -10.81 -1.13
C THR A 29 -9.91 -11.69 -0.02
N GLN A 30 -9.05 -12.45 0.66
CA GLN A 30 -9.42 -13.37 1.74
C GLN A 30 -9.55 -12.70 3.12
N LYS A 31 -9.12 -11.44 3.26
CA LYS A 31 -9.27 -10.70 4.53
C LYS A 31 -10.72 -10.36 4.77
N GLU A 32 -11.12 -10.23 6.05
CA GLU A 32 -12.45 -9.72 6.39
C GLU A 32 -12.62 -8.29 5.84
N GLN A 33 -13.72 -8.06 5.13
CA GLN A 33 -13.98 -6.80 4.44
C GLN A 33 -15.30 -6.19 4.90
N MET A 34 -15.29 -4.87 5.06
CA MET A 34 -16.50 -4.05 5.22
C MET A 34 -16.62 -3.12 4.01
N VAL A 35 -17.82 -3.05 3.46
CA VAL A 35 -18.17 -2.14 2.36
C VAL A 35 -18.84 -0.92 2.94
N ILE A 36 -18.42 0.26 2.49
CA ILE A 36 -18.93 1.54 2.96
C ILE A 36 -19.42 2.32 1.73
N GLY A 37 -20.74 2.41 1.59
CA GLY A 37 -21.38 3.31 0.63
C GLY A 37 -21.23 4.76 1.09
N THR A 38 -20.75 5.63 0.23
CA THR A 38 -20.49 7.04 0.54
C THR A 38 -21.44 7.96 -0.23
N LYS A 39 -21.51 9.21 0.20
CA LYS A 39 -22.29 10.29 -0.42
C LYS A 39 -23.82 10.12 -0.35
N ILE A 40 -24.34 9.50 0.71
CA ILE A 40 -25.80 9.36 0.92
C ILE A 40 -26.53 10.70 1.11
N ASP A 41 -25.82 11.81 1.19
CA ASP A 41 -26.39 13.16 1.15
C ASP A 41 -26.91 13.55 -0.25
N LEU A 42 -26.53 12.83 -1.30
CA LEU A 42 -26.95 13.11 -2.67
C LEU A 42 -28.23 12.33 -3.02
N PRO A 43 -29.22 12.94 -3.67
CA PRO A 43 -30.45 12.23 -4.09
C PRO A 43 -30.18 11.00 -4.96
N SER A 44 -29.18 11.07 -5.85
CA SER A 44 -28.79 9.94 -6.70
C SER A 44 -28.23 8.76 -5.90
N ALA A 45 -27.71 8.99 -4.69
CA ALA A 45 -27.27 7.92 -3.81
C ALA A 45 -28.44 7.22 -3.13
N ASP A 46 -29.50 7.95 -2.76
CA ASP A 46 -30.70 7.38 -2.13
C ASP A 46 -31.41 6.40 -3.08
N ASP A 47 -31.51 6.74 -4.37
CA ASP A 47 -32.10 5.86 -5.39
C ASP A 47 -31.38 4.50 -5.48
N ASN A 48 -30.06 4.49 -5.30
CA ASN A 48 -29.22 3.30 -5.41
C ASN A 48 -29.04 2.55 -4.08
N LYS A 49 -29.29 3.20 -2.95
CA LYS A 49 -28.87 2.75 -1.61
C LYS A 49 -29.44 1.39 -1.24
N GLU A 50 -30.76 1.21 -1.39
CA GLU A 50 -31.42 -0.04 -1.00
C GLU A 50 -30.97 -1.22 -1.86
N GLU A 51 -30.89 -1.03 -3.17
CA GLU A 51 -30.43 -2.06 -4.10
C GLU A 51 -28.97 -2.44 -3.84
N PHE A 52 -28.12 -1.44 -3.63
CA PHE A 52 -26.71 -1.65 -3.32
C PHE A 52 -26.54 -2.44 -2.02
N ILE A 53 -27.20 -2.04 -0.93
CA ILE A 53 -27.17 -2.76 0.35
C ILE A 53 -27.56 -4.21 0.15
N LYS A 54 -28.68 -4.46 -0.56
CA LYS A 54 -29.17 -5.82 -0.82
C LYS A 54 -28.15 -6.65 -1.61
N LYS A 55 -27.58 -6.09 -2.68
CA LYS A 55 -26.59 -6.79 -3.50
C LYS A 55 -25.33 -7.14 -2.70
N ILE A 56 -24.81 -6.20 -1.92
CA ILE A 56 -23.60 -6.41 -1.11
C ILE A 56 -23.85 -7.44 -0.01
N SER A 57 -24.98 -7.35 0.71
CA SER A 57 -25.33 -8.33 1.74
C SER A 57 -25.57 -9.73 1.17
N ASN A 58 -26.14 -9.85 -0.03
CA ASN A 58 -26.30 -11.14 -0.71
C ASN A 58 -24.96 -11.81 -1.07
N GLN A 59 -23.89 -11.03 -1.22
CA GLN A 59 -22.53 -11.55 -1.42
C GLN A 59 -21.83 -11.90 -0.09
N GLY A 60 -22.50 -11.72 1.06
CA GLY A 60 -21.96 -12.02 2.38
C GLY A 60 -21.09 -10.90 2.97
N TYR A 61 -21.03 -9.73 2.33
CA TYR A 61 -20.32 -8.59 2.86
C TYR A 61 -21.19 -7.77 3.82
N GLU A 62 -20.56 -7.24 4.87
CA GLU A 62 -21.16 -6.20 5.68
C GLU A 62 -21.13 -4.87 4.94
N VAL A 63 -22.22 -4.11 5.05
CA VAL A 63 -22.38 -2.83 4.38
C VAL A 63 -22.85 -1.76 5.36
N GLU A 64 -22.13 -0.64 5.35
CA GLU A 64 -22.54 0.60 6.03
C GLU A 64 -22.69 1.71 4.99
N CYS A 65 -23.46 2.74 5.32
CA CYS A 65 -23.57 3.92 4.47
C CYS A 65 -23.26 5.18 5.27
N ILE A 66 -22.51 6.11 4.69
CA ILE A 66 -22.10 7.36 5.34
C ILE A 66 -22.27 8.56 4.41
N SER A 67 -22.41 9.74 5.01
CA SER A 67 -22.12 11.00 4.34
C SER A 67 -20.95 11.67 5.04
N ALA A 68 -19.87 11.90 4.30
CA ALA A 68 -18.73 12.66 4.80
C ALA A 68 -19.05 14.17 4.92
N VAL A 69 -19.97 14.67 4.09
CA VAL A 69 -20.37 16.08 4.06
C VAL A 69 -21.22 16.44 5.28
N THR A 70 -22.24 15.64 5.58
CA THR A 70 -23.12 15.88 6.74
C THR A 70 -22.59 15.27 8.03
N GLY A 71 -21.61 14.37 7.93
CA GLY A 71 -21.11 13.57 9.05
C GLY A 71 -22.02 12.41 9.44
N GLU A 72 -23.07 12.14 8.66
CA GLU A 72 -24.02 11.07 8.91
C GLU A 72 -23.33 9.71 8.96
N ASN A 73 -23.60 8.98 10.04
CA ASN A 73 -23.14 7.61 10.32
C ASN A 73 -21.60 7.40 10.33
N VAL A 74 -20.79 8.45 10.16
CA VAL A 74 -19.31 8.35 10.15
C VAL A 74 -18.78 7.82 11.48
N LYS A 75 -19.15 8.43 12.61
CA LYS A 75 -18.67 8.01 13.95
C LYS A 75 -19.08 6.58 14.29
N ASN A 76 -20.32 6.21 13.98
CA ASN A 76 -20.84 4.88 14.24
C ASN A 76 -20.12 3.82 13.40
N THR A 77 -19.86 4.11 12.12
CA THR A 77 -19.07 3.25 11.23
C THR A 77 -17.64 3.06 11.79
N LEU A 78 -17.00 4.13 12.26
CA LEU A 78 -15.68 4.04 12.89
C LEU A 78 -15.69 3.15 14.14
N TYR A 79 -16.68 3.29 15.03
CA TYR A 79 -16.79 2.43 16.21
C TYR A 79 -16.99 0.96 15.85
N LYS A 80 -17.76 0.66 14.80
CA LYS A 80 -17.92 -0.72 14.28
C LYS A 80 -16.59 -1.29 13.78
N ILE A 81 -15.82 -0.49 13.03
CA ILE A 81 -14.49 -0.88 12.57
C ILE A 81 -13.56 -1.16 13.76
N MET A 82 -13.53 -0.28 14.76
CA MET A 82 -12.72 -0.48 15.97
C MET A 82 -13.10 -1.78 16.70
N ALA A 83 -14.39 -2.02 16.92
CA ALA A 83 -14.87 -3.23 17.58
C ALA A 83 -14.55 -4.52 16.80
N LYS A 84 -14.42 -4.44 15.47
CA LYS A 84 -13.96 -5.56 14.65
C LYS A 84 -12.46 -5.80 14.76
N LEU A 85 -11.66 -4.73 14.70
CA LEU A 85 -10.22 -4.81 14.85
C LEU A 85 -9.81 -5.44 16.20
N GLU A 86 -10.59 -5.21 17.26
CA GLU A 86 -10.37 -5.86 18.57
C GLU A 86 -10.62 -7.38 18.56
N LYS A 87 -11.50 -7.88 17.68
CA LYS A 87 -11.89 -9.30 17.60
C LYS A 87 -11.04 -10.10 16.64
N ILE A 88 -10.46 -9.44 15.63
CA ILE A 88 -9.54 -10.09 14.71
C ILE A 88 -8.32 -10.52 15.55
N PRO A 89 -8.00 -11.83 15.63
CA PRO A 89 -6.85 -12.28 16.38
C PRO A 89 -5.66 -11.48 15.86
N SER A 90 -4.92 -10.86 16.79
CA SER A 90 -3.67 -10.19 16.44
C SER A 90 -2.88 -11.21 15.64
N ILE A 91 -2.76 -10.98 14.32
CA ILE A 91 -1.76 -11.66 13.50
C ILE A 91 -0.52 -11.52 14.36
N PRO A 92 0.16 -12.61 14.76
CA PRO A 92 1.37 -12.50 15.56
C PRO A 92 2.13 -11.40 14.87
N LYS A 93 2.33 -10.26 15.57
CA LYS A 93 2.91 -9.05 14.97
C LYS A 93 3.97 -9.63 14.06
N LEU A 94 3.79 -9.55 12.73
CA LEU A 94 4.86 -9.86 11.78
C LEU A 94 6.00 -9.18 12.47
N GLU A 95 6.98 -9.95 13.03
CA GLU A 95 7.87 -9.43 14.06
C GLU A 95 8.14 -8.04 13.58
N ILE A 96 7.63 -7.03 14.31
CA ILE A 96 7.89 -5.68 13.87
C ILE A 96 9.37 -5.70 14.15
N ILE A 97 10.16 -6.03 13.14
CA ILE A 97 11.57 -5.75 13.07
C ILE A 97 11.44 -4.26 13.22
N ASN A 98 11.54 -3.81 14.49
CA ASN A 98 11.14 -2.47 14.89
C ASN A 98 11.64 -1.61 13.76
N ASP A 99 10.71 -0.98 13.04
CA ASP A 99 11.07 0.01 12.05
C ASP A 99 12.17 0.77 12.77
N PRO A 100 13.43 0.78 12.29
CA PRO A 100 14.37 1.69 12.88
C PRO A 100 13.64 2.99 12.70
N LYS A 101 13.13 3.55 13.82
CA LYS A 101 12.43 4.82 13.79
C LYS A 101 13.30 5.66 12.88
N ILE A 102 12.70 6.34 11.92
CA ILE A 102 13.44 7.28 11.09
C ILE A 102 13.80 8.44 12.02
N THR A 103 14.71 8.18 12.95
CA THR A 103 15.25 9.04 14.01
C THR A 103 16.64 9.49 13.63
N ASP A 104 17.30 8.75 12.74
CA ASP A 104 18.65 9.05 12.31
C ASP A 104 18.55 9.92 11.05
N LYS A 105 18.60 11.24 11.27
CA LYS A 105 18.86 12.25 10.23
C LYS A 105 20.26 12.10 9.58
N LYS A 106 21.05 11.09 9.96
CA LYS A 106 22.31 10.77 9.31
C LYS A 106 22.03 9.88 8.11
N GLY A 107 22.45 10.34 6.92
CA GLY A 107 22.62 9.45 5.78
C GLY A 107 23.46 8.24 6.19
N LEU A 108 23.13 7.06 5.68
CA LEU A 108 23.94 5.87 5.91
C LEU A 108 25.31 6.06 5.25
N ASP A 109 26.36 5.50 5.84
CA ASP A 109 27.63 5.39 5.15
C ASP A 109 27.48 4.29 4.09
N PHE A 110 27.57 4.69 2.82
CA PHE A 110 27.54 3.77 1.69
C PHE A 110 28.46 4.26 0.56
N THR A 111 28.77 3.37 -0.38
CA THR A 111 29.55 3.68 -1.59
C THR A 111 28.91 3.01 -2.79
N VAL A 112 28.85 3.73 -3.92
CA VAL A 112 28.39 3.20 -5.20
C VAL A 112 29.61 2.87 -6.05
N ILE A 113 29.74 1.61 -6.43
CA ILE A 113 30.84 1.09 -7.24
C ILE A 113 30.27 0.67 -8.58
N LYS A 114 30.85 1.17 -9.67
CA LYS A 114 30.54 0.70 -11.01
C LYS A 114 31.37 -0.56 -11.30
N GLU A 115 30.70 -1.66 -11.64
CA GLU A 115 31.33 -2.93 -11.98
C GLU A 115 31.69 -2.99 -13.47
N ASP A 116 32.68 -3.80 -13.81
CA ASP A 116 33.17 -3.98 -15.20
C ASP A 116 32.08 -4.48 -16.16
N SER A 117 31.05 -5.16 -15.63
CA SER A 117 29.86 -5.63 -16.37
C SER A 117 28.88 -4.52 -16.75
N GLY A 118 29.12 -3.28 -16.32
CA GLY A 118 28.20 -2.15 -16.53
C GLY A 118 27.08 -2.06 -15.49
N SER A 119 27.02 -3.00 -14.54
CA SER A 119 26.16 -2.94 -13.36
C SER A 119 26.77 -2.09 -12.25
N TYR A 120 25.95 -1.74 -11.27
CA TYR A 120 26.36 -0.95 -10.12
C TYR A 120 26.18 -1.75 -8.84
N ARG A 121 27.11 -1.65 -7.90
CA ARG A 121 27.05 -2.27 -6.58
C ARG A 121 27.04 -1.20 -5.51
N ILE A 122 26.12 -1.32 -4.56
CA ILE A 122 26.08 -0.46 -3.38
C ILE A 122 26.61 -1.24 -2.20
N GLU A 123 27.68 -0.70 -1.58
CA GLU A 123 28.29 -1.26 -0.39
C GLU A 123 28.03 -0.36 0.81
N GLY A 124 27.83 -0.95 1.98
CA GLY A 124 27.61 -0.22 3.23
C GLY A 124 27.06 -1.14 4.30
N ASP A 125 27.82 -1.38 5.36
CA ASP A 125 27.47 -2.39 6.37
C ASP A 125 26.13 -2.12 7.06
N GLU A 126 25.85 -0.85 7.39
CA GLU A 126 24.59 -0.43 8.00
C GLU A 126 23.41 -0.49 6.99
N LEU A 127 23.68 -0.16 5.72
CA LEU A 127 22.71 -0.30 4.64
C LEU A 127 22.33 -1.77 4.44
N LEU A 128 23.31 -2.66 4.32
CA LEU A 128 23.12 -4.09 4.12
C LEU A 128 22.32 -4.70 5.27
N LYS A 129 22.64 -4.38 6.53
CA LYS A 129 21.86 -4.86 7.68
C LYS A 129 20.40 -4.42 7.63
N LYS A 130 20.11 -3.20 7.15
CA LYS A 130 18.75 -2.67 7.04
C LYS A 130 17.99 -3.27 5.87
N VAL A 131 18.63 -3.43 4.71
CA VAL A 131 18.03 -4.03 3.50
C VAL A 131 17.82 -5.53 3.65
N MET A 132 18.71 -6.26 4.33
CA MET A 132 18.56 -7.71 4.58
C MET A 132 17.40 -8.04 5.55
N ARG A 133 16.89 -7.06 6.29
CA ARG A 133 15.68 -7.20 7.11
C ARG A 133 14.39 -7.14 6.27
N PHE A 134 14.50 -6.73 5.00
CA PHE A 134 13.36 -6.68 4.10
C PHE A 134 13.09 -8.05 3.49
N ASN A 135 11.80 -8.42 3.41
CA ASN A 135 11.35 -9.58 2.67
C ASN A 135 10.67 -9.12 1.36
N PRO A 136 11.29 -9.35 0.18
CA PRO A 136 10.77 -8.89 -1.11
C PRO A 136 9.50 -9.64 -1.56
N THR A 137 9.10 -10.74 -0.91
CA THR A 137 7.90 -11.52 -1.31
C THR A 137 6.58 -10.87 -0.86
N GLN A 138 6.62 -9.63 -0.36
CA GLN A 138 5.45 -8.85 0.02
C GLN A 138 5.46 -7.58 -0.84
N ASP A 139 4.43 -7.36 -1.67
CA ASP A 139 4.44 -6.26 -2.64
C ASP A 139 4.51 -4.88 -1.96
N GLU A 140 3.89 -4.72 -0.79
CA GLU A 140 4.02 -3.52 0.04
C GLU A 140 5.46 -3.26 0.51
N ALA A 141 6.31 -4.29 0.50
CA ALA A 141 7.68 -4.19 0.94
C ALA A 141 8.56 -3.47 -0.10
N VAL A 142 8.30 -3.66 -1.39
CA VAL A 142 9.07 -2.98 -2.44
C VAL A 142 8.88 -1.46 -2.36
N ILE A 143 7.63 -1.00 -2.18
CA ILE A 143 7.31 0.43 -2.04
C ILE A 143 7.97 1.04 -0.80
N ARG A 144 8.04 0.30 0.31
CA ARG A 144 8.72 0.79 1.52
C ARG A 144 10.23 0.87 1.34
N LEU A 145 10.83 -0.13 0.70
CA LEU A 145 12.26 -0.12 0.39
C LEU A 145 12.63 1.10 -0.47
N ASP A 146 11.85 1.39 -1.51
CA ASP A 146 12.03 2.58 -2.34
C ASP A 146 12.03 3.88 -1.51
N LYS A 147 11.03 4.07 -0.65
CA LYS A 147 10.95 5.24 0.25
C LYS A 147 12.16 5.35 1.18
N MET A 148 12.69 4.23 1.67
CA MET A 148 13.87 4.22 2.54
C MET A 148 15.14 4.55 1.76
N LEU A 149 15.33 3.99 0.57
CA LEU A 149 16.48 4.30 -0.30
C LEU A 149 16.50 5.79 -0.68
N LYS A 150 15.32 6.38 -0.98
CA LYS A 150 15.15 7.83 -1.16
C LYS A 150 15.57 8.61 0.09
N HIS A 151 15.04 8.21 1.24
CA HIS A 151 15.33 8.89 2.51
C HIS A 151 16.82 8.84 2.89
N TRP A 152 17.52 7.75 2.55
CA TRP A 152 18.97 7.60 2.79
C TRP A 152 19.84 8.26 1.73
N GLY A 153 19.27 8.89 0.70
CA GLY A 153 20.01 9.58 -0.37
C GLY A 153 20.65 8.64 -1.38
N ILE A 154 20.25 7.36 -1.40
CA ILE A 154 20.87 6.35 -2.28
C ILE A 154 20.48 6.57 -3.73
N LEU A 155 19.21 6.94 -4.02
CA LEU A 155 18.80 7.23 -5.39
C LEU A 155 19.60 8.39 -5.99
N THR A 156 19.77 9.48 -5.23
CA THR A 156 20.59 10.62 -5.65
C THR A 156 22.04 10.22 -5.91
N ALA A 157 22.63 9.38 -5.05
CA ALA A 157 24.00 8.92 -5.25
C ALA A 157 24.15 7.97 -6.47
N LEU A 158 23.12 7.19 -6.81
CA LEU A 158 23.09 6.39 -8.05
C LEU A 158 23.04 7.30 -9.28
N GLU A 159 22.23 8.35 -9.25
CA GLU A 159 22.17 9.36 -10.32
C GLU A 159 23.52 10.08 -10.48
N GLU A 160 24.15 10.50 -9.38
CA GLU A 160 25.48 11.12 -9.38
C GLU A 160 26.58 10.17 -9.89
N ALA A 161 26.45 8.87 -9.63
CA ALA A 161 27.32 7.81 -10.18
C ALA A 161 27.04 7.51 -11.67
N GLY A 162 26.03 8.15 -12.27
CA GLY A 162 25.68 8.03 -13.67
C GLY A 162 24.91 6.75 -14.03
N VAL A 163 24.21 6.16 -13.06
CA VAL A 163 23.25 5.07 -13.30
C VAL A 163 22.12 5.59 -14.19
N LYS A 164 21.72 4.80 -15.18
CA LYS A 164 20.63 5.10 -16.08
C LYS A 164 19.45 4.17 -15.85
N GLU A 165 18.29 4.61 -16.33
CA GLU A 165 17.11 3.75 -16.37
C GLU A 165 17.41 2.45 -17.13
N GLY A 166 17.00 1.33 -16.53
CA GLY A 166 17.28 -0.02 -17.04
C GLY A 166 18.60 -0.62 -16.55
N ASP A 167 19.50 0.16 -15.92
CA ASP A 167 20.74 -0.38 -15.38
C ASP A 167 20.49 -1.26 -14.15
N LEU A 168 21.31 -2.30 -14.02
CA LEU A 168 21.23 -3.23 -12.90
C LEU A 168 22.01 -2.70 -11.69
N VAL A 169 21.33 -2.61 -10.55
CA VAL A 169 21.89 -2.17 -9.27
C VAL A 169 21.82 -3.32 -8.26
N ARG A 170 22.94 -3.60 -7.60
CA ARG A 170 23.10 -4.66 -6.60
C ARG A 170 23.24 -4.08 -5.20
N ILE A 171 22.43 -4.57 -4.27
CA ILE A 171 22.51 -4.23 -2.85
C ILE A 171 22.52 -5.52 -2.04
N GLY A 172 23.69 -5.93 -1.58
CA GLY A 172 23.87 -7.24 -0.93
C GLY A 172 23.53 -8.38 -1.89
N ASN A 173 22.50 -9.17 -1.55
CA ASN A 173 22.02 -10.28 -2.38
C ASN A 173 20.84 -9.89 -3.28
N TYR A 174 20.41 -8.63 -3.24
CA TYR A 174 19.32 -8.13 -4.08
C TYR A 174 19.87 -7.55 -5.38
N GLU A 175 19.22 -7.90 -6.49
CA GLU A 175 19.41 -7.29 -7.79
C GLU A 175 18.14 -6.52 -8.16
N LEU A 176 18.30 -5.24 -8.47
CA LEU A 176 17.21 -4.32 -8.78
C LEU A 176 17.49 -3.67 -10.13
N VAL A 177 16.44 -3.41 -10.90
CA VAL A 177 16.55 -2.60 -12.12
C VAL A 177 16.23 -1.15 -11.74
N PHE A 178 17.13 -0.23 -12.06
CA PHE A 178 16.91 1.19 -11.79
C PHE A 178 15.81 1.72 -12.72
N GLN A 179 14.75 2.26 -12.14
CA GLN A 179 13.66 2.92 -12.84
C GLN A 179 13.53 4.35 -12.34
N LEU A 180 13.46 5.30 -13.26
CA LEU A 180 13.10 6.67 -12.94
C LEU A 180 11.58 6.69 -12.72
N GLU A 181 11.12 7.13 -11.54
CA GLU A 181 9.70 7.41 -11.36
C GLU A 181 9.38 8.74 -12.07
N ASP A 182 8.58 8.68 -13.13
CA ASP A 182 7.87 9.83 -13.66
C ASP A 182 6.86 10.31 -12.62
N TYR A 183 7.20 11.36 -11.87
CA TYR A 183 6.25 12.05 -10.99
C TYR A 183 5.21 12.76 -11.86
N TYR A 184 3.98 12.26 -11.86
CA TYR A 184 2.76 13.01 -12.20
C TYR A 184 1.96 13.32 -10.94
#